data_AF-A0A7C2H5U0-F1
#
_entry.id   AF-A0A7C2H5U0-F1
#
_cell.length_a   1.000
_cell.length_b   1.000
_cell.length_c   1.000
_cell.angle_alpha   90.00
_cell.angle_beta   90.00
_cell.angle_gamma   90.00
#
_symmetry.space_group_name_H-M   'P 1'
#
loop_
_entity.id
_entity.type
_entity.pdbx_description
1 polymer ?
#
loop_
_entity_poly.entity_id
_entity_poly.type
_entity_poly.pdbx_seq_one_letter_code
_entity_poly.pdbx_strand_id
1 'polypeptide(L)'
;MPIGRMKWFDPRTGEGVVEHGTREYPVRGRDVQPAARVTGARVRFDVLRDGEIERAVAVRLREGTRVSNRQRRFGDLVGAARPEEKGRPPLTHRHPDPDPLPLPPLEVARRWLIAMEERDAEAAAGLYAPDARLHVGSGTLEGRRRIRGYLPACPLFGMGTEEVELTGEEEGARVAWHPTEDAPGGESRLRVQHGWIVEQWIVPSGTE
;
A
#
# COMPACT_ATOMS: atom_id res chain seq x y z
N MET A 1 14.76 22.80 11.16
CA MET A 1 14.13 21.48 11.03
C MET A 1 15.21 20.44 10.75
N PRO A 2 15.46 19.48 11.68
CA PRO A 2 16.37 18.37 11.45
C PRO A 2 15.94 17.51 10.25
N ILE A 3 16.92 16.84 9.63
CA ILE A 3 16.70 15.94 8.50
C ILE A 3 17.06 14.54 8.95
N GLY A 4 16.05 13.71 9.18
CA GLY A 4 16.21 12.35 9.63
C GLY A 4 15.97 11.34 8.52
N ARG A 5 16.05 10.07 8.91
CA ARG A 5 15.67 8.93 8.09
C ARG A 5 14.65 8.11 8.85
N MET A 6 13.59 7.67 8.19
CA MET A 6 12.65 6.73 8.78
C MET A 6 13.36 5.39 9.00
N LYS A 7 13.55 4.96 10.25
CA LYS A 7 14.23 3.71 10.59
C LYS A 7 13.29 2.52 10.41
N TRP A 8 12.06 2.65 10.90
CA TRP A 8 10.97 1.71 10.69
C TRP A 8 9.63 2.40 10.99
N PHE A 9 8.56 1.90 10.41
CA PHE A 9 7.19 2.32 10.68
C PHE A 9 6.26 1.12 10.61
N ASP A 10 5.48 0.88 11.65
CA ASP A 10 4.46 -0.16 11.70
C ASP A 10 3.08 0.46 11.39
N PRO A 11 2.47 0.13 10.24
CA PRO A 11 1.16 0.66 9.87
C PRO A 11 0.00 0.10 10.70
N ARG A 12 0.18 -1.03 11.40
CA ARG A 12 -0.87 -1.63 12.24
C ARG A 12 -1.01 -0.92 13.58
N THR A 13 0.11 -0.56 14.20
CA THR A 13 0.13 0.13 15.49
C THR A 13 0.21 1.66 15.33
N GLY A 14 0.64 2.13 14.15
CA GLY A 14 0.89 3.54 13.90
C GLY A 14 2.12 4.05 14.64
N GLU A 15 3.07 3.18 14.97
CA GLU A 15 4.32 3.55 15.63
C GLU A 15 5.48 3.53 14.65
N GLY A 16 6.49 4.35 14.90
CA GLY A 16 7.70 4.34 14.11
C GLY A 16 8.84 5.04 14.81
N VAL A 17 10.00 5.03 14.15
CA VAL A 17 11.19 5.72 14.64
C VAL A 17 11.86 6.48 13.51
N VAL A 18 12.17 7.74 13.77
CA VAL A 18 13.03 8.57 12.91
C VAL A 18 14.43 8.62 13.53
N GLU A 19 15.43 8.24 12.75
CA GLU A 19 16.84 8.35 13.13
C GLU A 19 17.41 9.68 12.63
N HIS A 20 18.15 10.39 13.48
CA HIS A 20 18.90 11.58 13.12
C HIS A 20 20.26 11.60 13.84
N GLY A 21 21.33 11.36 13.08
CA GLY A 21 22.67 11.16 13.65
C GLY A 21 22.72 9.85 14.43
N THR A 22 23.05 9.92 15.72
CA THR A 22 23.05 8.78 16.65
C THR A 22 21.81 8.72 17.53
N ARG A 23 20.82 9.62 17.31
CA ARG A 23 19.61 9.73 18.12
C ARG A 23 18.41 9.14 17.38
N GLU A 24 17.54 8.52 18.17
CA GLU A 24 16.29 7.92 17.71
C GLU A 24 15.11 8.66 18.31
N TYR A 25 14.19 9.05 17.46
CA TYR A 25 13.00 9.82 17.81
C TYR A 25 11.76 8.97 17.53
N PRO A 26 11.08 8.44 18.55
CA PRO A 26 9.80 7.78 18.35
C PRO A 26 8.79 8.74 17.73
N VAL A 27 7.96 8.20 16.83
CA VAL A 27 6.93 8.93 16.10
C VAL A 27 5.62 8.16 16.10
N ARG A 28 4.51 8.90 16.06
CA ARG A 28 3.15 8.35 15.87
C ARG A 28 2.66 8.60 14.46
N GLY A 29 1.86 7.69 13.92
CA GLY A 29 1.41 7.68 12.53
C GLY A 29 0.61 8.92 12.14
N ARG A 30 -0.11 9.53 13.09
CA ARG A 30 -0.80 10.83 12.90
C ARG A 30 0.16 11.98 12.59
N ASP A 31 1.40 11.88 13.06
CA ASP A 31 2.44 12.88 12.91
C ASP A 31 3.33 12.59 11.68
N VAL A 32 3.05 11.51 10.92
CA VAL A 32 3.81 11.10 9.72
C VAL A 32 2.95 11.19 8.47
N GLN A 33 3.40 12.01 7.51
CA GLN A 33 2.84 12.06 6.17
C GLN A 33 2.85 10.65 5.53
N PRO A 34 1.78 10.18 4.88
CA PRO A 34 1.72 8.83 4.31
C PRO A 34 2.92 8.45 3.43
N ALA A 35 3.38 9.37 2.57
CA ALA A 35 4.55 9.17 1.71
C ALA A 35 5.89 9.00 2.47
N ALA A 36 5.95 9.39 3.74
CA ALA A 36 7.12 9.25 4.61
C ALA A 36 7.11 7.97 5.47
N ARG A 37 6.04 7.17 5.43
CA ARG A 37 5.86 5.91 6.19
C ARG A 37 6.63 4.73 5.58
N VAL A 38 7.73 5.02 4.89
CA VAL A 38 8.56 4.03 4.19
C VAL A 38 9.90 3.96 4.88
N THR A 39 10.33 2.75 5.24
CA THR A 39 11.65 2.51 5.79
C THR A 39 12.72 3.08 4.85
N GLY A 40 13.62 3.88 5.43
CA GLY A 40 14.70 4.53 4.73
C GLY A 40 14.37 5.87 4.08
N ALA A 41 13.11 6.33 4.12
CA ALA A 41 12.70 7.63 3.60
C ALA A 41 13.45 8.78 4.30
N ARG A 42 13.92 9.75 3.52
CA ARG A 42 14.51 10.99 4.07
C ARG A 42 13.37 11.91 4.49
N VAL A 43 13.33 12.27 5.76
CA VAL A 43 12.23 13.04 6.33
C VAL A 43 12.72 14.34 6.95
N ARG A 44 11.91 15.38 6.83
CA ARG A 44 12.00 16.57 7.68
C ARG A 44 11.02 16.39 8.82
N PHE A 45 11.44 16.70 10.03
CA PHE A 45 10.62 16.57 11.21
C PHE A 45 10.95 17.68 12.20
N ASP A 46 10.04 17.93 13.13
CA ASP A 46 10.28 18.75 14.31
C ASP A 46 10.39 17.84 15.54
N VAL A 47 11.10 18.29 16.57
CA VAL A 47 11.24 17.55 17.82
C VAL A 47 10.33 18.17 18.86
N LEU A 48 9.36 17.40 19.34
CA LEU A 48 8.52 17.76 20.48
C LEU A 48 8.98 16.98 21.71
N ARG A 49 9.24 17.69 22.80
CA ARG A 49 9.56 17.07 24.09
C ARG A 49 8.29 16.88 24.90
N ASP A 50 7.91 15.63 25.14
CA ASP A 50 6.73 15.23 25.91
C ASP A 50 7.23 14.50 27.17
N GLY A 51 7.47 15.27 28.24
CA GLY A 51 8.13 14.78 29.45
C GLY A 51 9.61 14.44 29.22
N GLU A 52 9.99 13.19 29.50
CA GLU A 52 11.35 12.70 29.33
C GLU A 52 11.66 12.21 27.91
N ILE A 53 10.65 12.11 27.03
CA ILE A 53 10.81 11.53 25.68
C ILE A 53 10.81 12.64 24.64
N GLU A 54 11.87 12.68 23.82
CA GLU A 54 11.94 13.48 22.61
C GLU A 54 11.26 12.73 21.45
N ARG A 55 10.18 13.27 20.90
CA ARG A 55 9.41 12.68 19.80
C ARG A 55 9.57 13.44 18.50
N ALA A 56 9.57 12.73 17.39
CA ALA A 56 9.47 13.36 16.08
C ALA A 56 7.99 13.67 15.79
N VAL A 57 7.70 14.92 15.42
CA VAL A 57 6.38 15.40 15.01
C VAL A 57 6.46 16.10 13.66
N ALA A 58 5.31 16.30 13.01
CA ALA A 58 5.20 16.94 11.70
C ALA A 58 6.18 16.33 10.66
N VAL A 59 6.32 15.00 10.67
CA VAL A 59 7.25 14.25 9.83
C VAL A 59 6.75 14.24 8.39
N ARG A 60 7.51 14.88 7.51
CA ARG A 60 7.20 15.04 6.09
C ARG A 60 8.31 14.46 5.24
N LEU A 61 7.94 13.90 4.09
CA LEU A 61 8.92 13.44 3.13
C LEU A 61 9.73 14.65 2.66
N ARG A 62 11.06 14.53 2.69
CA ARG A 62 11.90 15.57 2.09
C ARG A 62 11.81 15.42 0.58
N GLU A 63 11.07 16.31 -0.06
CA GLU A 63 11.10 16.46 -1.51
C GLU A 63 12.50 16.94 -1.93
N GLY A 64 13.24 16.01 -2.52
CA GLY A 64 14.56 16.21 -3.09
C GLY A 64 14.58 15.57 -4.47
N THR A 65 14.89 16.40 -5.46
CA THR A 65 14.90 16.16 -6.90
C THR A 65 15.41 14.76 -7.29
N ARG A 66 14.55 13.99 -7.99
CA ARG A 66 14.83 12.78 -8.79
C ARG A 66 16.06 11.94 -8.41
N VAL A 67 15.81 10.67 -8.11
CA VAL A 67 16.65 9.61 -8.68
C VAL A 67 15.75 8.70 -9.51
N SER A 68 15.79 8.92 -10.82
CA SER A 68 15.22 8.02 -11.82
C SER A 68 15.92 6.66 -11.75
N ASN A 69 15.18 5.57 -11.98
CA ASN A 69 15.66 4.18 -12.06
C ASN A 69 16.68 3.87 -13.19
N ARG A 70 17.35 4.88 -13.78
CA ARG A 70 18.31 4.72 -14.88
C ARG A 70 19.41 5.79 -14.84
N GLN A 71 20.34 5.71 -13.89
CA GLN A 71 21.70 6.19 -14.14
C GLN A 71 22.72 5.29 -13.42
N ARG A 72 23.48 4.52 -14.22
CA ARG A 72 24.80 4.03 -13.83
C ARG A 72 25.76 5.22 -13.81
N ARG A 73 26.63 5.25 -12.80
CA ARG A 73 28.03 5.75 -12.72
C ARG A 73 28.26 6.27 -11.29
N PHE A 74 29.44 6.32 -10.69
CA PHE A 74 30.80 5.84 -10.93
C PHE A 74 31.58 6.53 -9.79
N GLY A 75 32.36 5.79 -8.99
CA GLY A 75 33.23 6.37 -7.96
C GLY A 75 32.73 6.21 -6.53
N ASP A 76 33.24 5.17 -5.87
CA ASP A 76 34.01 5.42 -4.65
C ASP A 76 35.27 4.53 -4.73
N LEU A 77 36.29 5.12 -5.34
CA LEU A 77 37.68 4.75 -5.14
C LEU A 77 38.06 5.20 -3.73
N VAL A 78 37.89 4.34 -2.73
CA VAL A 78 38.65 4.41 -1.49
C VAL A 78 39.23 3.02 -1.25
N GLY A 79 40.50 2.85 -1.62
CA GLY A 79 41.22 1.59 -1.46
C GLY A 79 42.39 1.37 -2.41
N ALA A 80 43.05 2.42 -2.91
CA ALA A 80 44.35 2.26 -3.55
C ALA A 80 45.44 2.17 -2.46
N ALA A 81 45.58 0.99 -1.87
CA ALA A 81 46.77 0.61 -1.12
C ALA A 81 46.93 -0.93 -1.09
N ARG A 82 47.29 -1.50 -2.25
CA ARG A 82 48.20 -2.65 -2.47
C ARG A 82 47.88 -3.33 -3.81
N PRO A 83 48.84 -3.43 -4.75
CA PRO A 83 48.68 -4.29 -5.92
C PRO A 83 48.96 -5.74 -5.48
N GLU A 84 48.30 -6.69 -6.15
CA GLU A 84 48.52 -8.15 -6.03
C GLU A 84 47.71 -8.88 -4.95
N GLU A 85 46.40 -8.98 -5.17
CA GLU A 85 45.65 -10.20 -4.87
C GLU A 85 44.46 -10.30 -5.83
N LYS A 86 44.49 -11.26 -6.77
CA LYS A 86 43.30 -11.66 -7.54
C LYS A 86 42.38 -12.44 -6.59
N GLY A 87 41.73 -11.73 -5.67
CA GLY A 87 40.64 -12.24 -4.86
C GLY A 87 39.35 -12.26 -5.68
N ARG A 88 38.64 -13.40 -5.67
CA ARG A 88 37.28 -13.49 -6.20
C ARG A 88 36.42 -12.35 -5.63
N PRO A 89 35.51 -11.74 -6.41
CA PRO A 89 34.61 -10.74 -5.87
C PRO A 89 33.83 -11.36 -4.70
N PRO A 90 33.72 -10.66 -3.55
CA PRO A 90 32.87 -11.13 -2.47
C PRO A 90 31.44 -11.22 -3.01
N LEU A 91 30.76 -12.32 -2.70
CA LEU A 91 29.34 -12.49 -2.94
C LEU A 91 28.57 -11.52 -2.02
N THR A 92 28.57 -10.23 -2.35
CA THR A 92 27.67 -9.23 -1.76
C THR A 92 26.33 -9.23 -2.50
N HIS A 93 25.74 -10.41 -2.64
CA HIS A 93 24.29 -10.49 -2.67
C HIS A 93 23.83 -10.42 -1.22
N ARG A 94 23.60 -9.20 -0.71
CA ARG A 94 22.51 -9.04 0.26
C ARG A 94 21.30 -9.65 -0.44
N HIS A 95 20.79 -10.74 0.11
CA HIS A 95 19.48 -11.25 -0.26
C HIS A 95 18.56 -10.01 -0.34
N PRO A 96 17.87 -9.73 -1.47
CA PRO A 96 16.72 -8.84 -1.37
C PRO A 96 15.86 -9.45 -0.26
N ASP A 97 15.41 -8.62 0.68
CA ASP A 97 14.35 -9.04 1.61
C ASP A 97 13.32 -9.80 0.77
N PRO A 98 12.88 -10.99 1.19
CA PRO A 98 11.88 -11.72 0.43
C PRO A 98 10.75 -10.74 0.15
N ASP A 99 10.39 -10.58 -1.12
CA ASP A 99 9.25 -9.76 -1.50
C ASP A 99 8.11 -10.12 -0.55
N PRO A 100 7.51 -9.14 0.15
CA PRO A 100 6.48 -9.44 1.12
C PRO A 100 5.46 -10.36 0.44
N LEU A 101 5.22 -11.51 1.06
CA LEU A 101 4.36 -12.54 0.49
C LEU A 101 3.06 -11.87 0.01
N PRO A 102 2.57 -12.22 -1.18
CA PRO A 102 1.36 -11.62 -1.70
C PRO A 102 0.24 -11.78 -0.68
N LEU A 103 -0.52 -10.70 -0.47
CA LEU A 103 -1.59 -10.68 0.52
C LEU A 103 -2.57 -11.83 0.24
N PRO A 104 -3.07 -12.51 1.29
CA PRO A 104 -4.08 -13.53 1.11
C PRO A 104 -5.37 -12.92 0.52
N PRO A 105 -6.15 -13.67 -0.27
CA PRO A 105 -7.33 -13.15 -0.97
C PRO A 105 -8.32 -12.38 -0.08
N LEU A 106 -8.60 -12.91 1.11
CA LEU A 106 -9.52 -12.29 2.07
C LEU A 106 -9.02 -10.93 2.58
N GLU A 107 -7.70 -10.76 2.74
CA GLU A 107 -7.11 -9.49 3.16
C GLU A 107 -7.14 -8.46 2.04
N VAL A 108 -6.95 -8.88 0.78
CA VAL A 108 -7.13 -8.01 -0.39
C VAL A 108 -8.57 -7.51 -0.47
N ALA A 109 -9.55 -8.40 -0.30
CA ALA A 109 -10.97 -8.05 -0.31
C ALA A 109 -11.36 -7.13 0.85
N ARG A 110 -10.82 -7.35 2.05
CA ARG A 110 -11.03 -6.47 3.21
C ARG A 110 -10.50 -5.06 2.96
N ARG A 111 -9.28 -4.93 2.41
CA ARG A 111 -8.71 -3.62 2.07
C ARG A 111 -9.48 -2.91 0.97
N TRP A 112 -9.97 -3.69 0.00
CA TRP A 112 -10.82 -3.15 -1.06
C TRP A 112 -12.12 -2.59 -0.47
N LEU A 113 -12.78 -3.34 0.42
CA LEU A 113 -13.97 -2.89 1.12
C LEU A 113 -13.76 -1.61 1.93
N ILE A 114 -12.67 -1.52 2.70
CA ILE A 114 -12.32 -0.30 3.45
C ILE A 114 -12.17 0.89 2.51
N ALA A 115 -11.48 0.72 1.37
CA ALA A 115 -11.34 1.80 0.39
C ALA A 115 -12.68 2.18 -0.26
N MET A 116 -13.60 1.23 -0.45
CA MET A 116 -14.95 1.51 -0.94
C MET A 116 -15.78 2.29 0.09
N GLU A 117 -15.72 1.92 1.37
CA GLU A 117 -16.37 2.62 2.49
C GLU A 117 -15.84 4.06 2.61
N GLU A 118 -14.52 4.24 2.56
CA GLU A 118 -13.84 5.55 2.62
C GLU A 118 -14.04 6.41 1.37
N ARG A 119 -14.73 5.89 0.35
CA ARG A 119 -14.91 6.52 -0.96
C ARG A 119 -13.58 6.86 -1.65
N ASP A 120 -12.54 6.07 -1.41
CA ASP A 120 -11.23 6.20 -2.05
C ASP A 120 -11.13 5.28 -3.28
N ALA A 121 -11.64 5.78 -4.39
CA ALA A 121 -11.58 5.07 -5.68
C ALA A 121 -10.14 4.83 -6.17
N GLU A 122 -9.15 5.64 -5.77
CA GLU A 122 -7.77 5.45 -6.19
C GLU A 122 -7.12 4.31 -5.39
N ALA A 123 -7.34 4.26 -4.07
CA ALA A 123 -6.89 3.16 -3.23
C ALA A 123 -7.55 1.83 -3.63
N ALA A 124 -8.87 1.83 -3.85
CA ALA A 124 -9.60 0.65 -4.30
C ALA A 124 -9.11 0.18 -5.68
N ALA A 125 -8.96 1.08 -6.66
CA ALA A 125 -8.40 0.76 -7.97
C ALA A 125 -6.95 0.26 -7.87
N GLY A 126 -6.20 0.76 -6.89
CA GLY A 126 -4.83 0.36 -6.59
C GLY A 126 -4.68 -1.12 -6.24
N LEU A 127 -5.75 -1.83 -5.87
CA LEU A 127 -5.74 -3.27 -5.54
C LEU A 127 -5.98 -4.18 -6.76
N TYR A 128 -6.39 -3.62 -7.90
CA TYR A 128 -6.59 -4.40 -9.13
C TYR A 128 -5.29 -4.59 -9.88
N ALA A 129 -5.13 -5.75 -10.54
CA ALA A 129 -4.07 -5.92 -11.53
C ALA A 129 -4.22 -4.88 -12.66
N PRO A 130 -3.12 -4.47 -13.33
CA PRO A 130 -3.18 -3.47 -14.40
C PRO A 130 -4.16 -3.81 -15.53
N ASP A 131 -4.31 -5.11 -15.82
CA ASP A 131 -5.14 -5.73 -16.85
C ASP A 131 -6.39 -6.41 -16.30
N ALA A 132 -6.76 -6.12 -15.04
CA ALA A 132 -7.92 -6.74 -14.40
C ALA A 132 -9.22 -6.51 -15.17
N ARG A 133 -10.15 -7.45 -15.03
CA ARG A 133 -11.48 -7.40 -15.62
C ARG A 133 -12.55 -7.19 -14.56
N LEU A 134 -13.49 -6.29 -14.84
CA LEU A 134 -14.66 -6.06 -14.00
C LEU A 134 -15.93 -6.27 -14.83
N HIS A 135 -16.73 -7.26 -14.44
CA HIS A 135 -18.00 -7.58 -15.05
C HIS A 135 -19.12 -6.90 -14.26
N VAL A 136 -19.90 -6.08 -14.95
CA VAL A 136 -21.01 -5.32 -14.38
C VAL A 136 -22.20 -5.37 -15.32
N GLY A 137 -23.32 -5.94 -14.87
CA GLY A 137 -24.47 -6.21 -15.75
C GLY A 137 -24.05 -7.05 -16.97
N SER A 138 -24.37 -6.57 -18.18
CA SER A 138 -23.96 -7.22 -19.44
C SER A 138 -22.60 -6.76 -19.99
N GLY A 139 -21.90 -5.87 -19.28
CA GLY A 139 -20.66 -5.25 -19.75
C GLY A 139 -19.41 -5.71 -19.00
N THR A 140 -18.27 -5.63 -19.65
CA THR A 140 -16.96 -5.87 -19.05
C THR A 140 -16.06 -4.64 -19.22
N LEU A 141 -15.49 -4.18 -18.12
CA LEU A 141 -14.46 -3.15 -18.08
C LEU A 141 -13.09 -3.80 -17.96
N GLU A 142 -12.21 -3.52 -18.91
CA GLU A 142 -10.84 -4.04 -18.89
C GLU A 142 -9.83 -2.94 -18.52
N GLY A 143 -8.98 -3.27 -17.57
CA GLY A 143 -7.85 -2.49 -17.13
C GLY A 143 -8.18 -1.51 -16.00
N ARG A 144 -7.19 -1.32 -15.12
CA ARG A 144 -7.32 -0.54 -13.88
C ARG A 144 -7.89 0.87 -14.09
N ARG A 145 -7.53 1.54 -15.20
CA ARG A 145 -8.01 2.90 -15.50
C ARG A 145 -9.53 2.96 -15.70
N ARG A 146 -10.11 1.98 -16.42
CA ARG A 146 -11.56 1.93 -16.66
C ARG A 146 -12.31 1.54 -15.39
N ILE A 147 -11.78 0.55 -14.67
CA ILE A 147 -12.31 0.13 -13.36
C ILE A 147 -12.37 1.32 -12.40
N ARG A 148 -11.27 2.06 -12.25
CA ARG A 148 -11.24 3.28 -11.41
C ARG A 148 -12.33 4.29 -11.75
N GLY A 149 -12.60 4.49 -13.05
CA GLY A 149 -13.65 5.40 -13.50
C GLY A 149 -15.06 4.93 -13.15
N TYR A 150 -15.26 3.63 -12.98
CA TYR A 150 -16.54 3.04 -12.61
C TYR A 150 -16.77 2.97 -11.09
N LEU A 151 -15.72 2.81 -10.27
CA LEU A 151 -15.87 2.60 -8.81
C LEU A 151 -16.82 3.59 -8.11
N PRO A 152 -16.85 4.90 -8.43
CA PRO A 152 -17.81 5.82 -7.81
C PRO A 152 -19.29 5.54 -8.13
N ALA A 153 -19.57 4.79 -9.20
CA ALA A 153 -20.91 4.34 -9.59
C ALA A 153 -21.21 2.90 -9.11
N CYS A 154 -20.28 2.26 -8.38
CA CYS A 154 -20.49 0.96 -7.79
C CYS A 154 -21.49 1.08 -6.62
N PRO A 155 -22.48 0.17 -6.48
CA PRO A 155 -23.44 0.20 -5.37
C PRO A 155 -22.80 0.16 -3.98
N LEU A 156 -21.64 -0.47 -3.85
CA LEU A 156 -20.87 -0.58 -2.60
C LEU A 156 -20.09 0.69 -2.24
N PHE A 157 -20.05 1.71 -3.11
CA PHE A 157 -19.20 2.88 -2.88
C PHE A 157 -19.79 3.79 -1.79
N GLY A 158 -19.11 3.83 -0.66
CA GLY A 158 -19.55 4.53 0.55
C GLY A 158 -20.53 3.74 1.42
N MET A 159 -20.74 2.45 1.15
CA MET A 159 -21.50 1.55 2.03
C MET A 159 -20.62 1.14 3.22
N GLY A 160 -21.20 1.10 4.43
CA GLY A 160 -20.50 0.69 5.65
C GLY A 160 -20.06 -0.77 5.57
N THR A 161 -18.88 -1.10 6.10
CA THR A 161 -18.38 -2.48 6.07
C THR A 161 -19.16 -3.44 6.98
N GLU A 162 -19.94 -2.92 7.92
CA GLU A 162 -20.90 -3.64 8.74
C GLU A 162 -22.17 -4.05 7.99
N GLU A 163 -22.47 -3.41 6.84
CA GLU A 163 -23.64 -3.70 6.01
C GLU A 163 -23.38 -4.83 4.98
N VAL A 164 -22.15 -5.36 4.96
CA VAL A 164 -21.71 -6.37 4.00
C VAL A 164 -21.20 -7.63 4.70
N GLU A 165 -21.45 -8.77 4.07
CA GLU A 165 -20.92 -10.07 4.45
C GLU A 165 -19.71 -10.40 3.58
N LEU A 166 -18.52 -10.48 4.19
CA LEU A 166 -17.28 -10.87 3.52
C LEU A 166 -16.96 -12.33 3.82
N THR A 167 -16.92 -13.17 2.78
CA THR A 167 -16.55 -14.59 2.86
C THR A 167 -15.32 -14.85 2.01
N GLY A 168 -14.36 -15.63 2.53
CA GLY A 168 -13.20 -16.08 1.76
C GLY A 168 -13.54 -17.27 0.86
N GLU A 169 -12.97 -17.29 -0.34
CA GLU A 169 -13.08 -18.39 -1.29
C GLU A 169 -11.68 -18.89 -1.68
N GLU A 170 -11.58 -20.09 -2.27
CA GLU A 170 -10.30 -20.72 -2.61
C GLU A 170 -9.42 -19.81 -3.50
N GLU A 171 -10.02 -19.15 -4.50
CA GLU A 171 -9.32 -18.27 -5.44
C GLU A 171 -9.54 -16.78 -5.16
N GLY A 172 -10.13 -16.41 -4.02
CA GLY A 172 -10.76 -15.11 -3.92
C GLY A 172 -11.53 -14.79 -2.65
N ALA A 173 -12.54 -13.95 -2.82
CA ALA A 173 -13.50 -13.62 -1.79
C ALA A 173 -14.83 -13.22 -2.41
N ARG A 174 -15.91 -13.38 -1.64
CA ARG A 174 -17.25 -12.91 -1.96
C ARG A 174 -17.66 -11.86 -0.95
N VAL A 175 -18.21 -10.77 -1.45
CA VAL A 175 -18.83 -9.69 -0.68
C VAL A 175 -20.31 -9.68 -1.04
N ALA A 176 -21.18 -9.91 -0.07
CA ALA A 176 -22.63 -9.83 -0.27
C ALA A 176 -23.20 -8.66 0.54
N TRP A 177 -24.23 -8.00 0.03
CA TRP A 177 -24.98 -6.97 0.76
C TRP A 177 -26.47 -7.21 0.57
N HIS A 178 -27.22 -6.97 1.64
CA HIS A 178 -28.66 -7.19 1.66
C HIS A 178 -29.38 -6.01 1.00
N PRO A 179 -30.57 -6.23 0.41
CA PRO A 179 -31.40 -5.13 -0.06
C PRO A 179 -31.82 -4.23 1.10
N THR A 180 -31.82 -2.92 0.83
CA THR A 180 -32.37 -1.88 1.71
C THR A 180 -33.62 -1.28 1.06
N GLU A 181 -34.32 -0.37 1.75
CA GLU A 181 -35.45 0.36 1.16
C GLU A 181 -35.03 1.20 -0.06
N ASP A 182 -33.80 1.72 -0.06
CA ASP A 182 -33.29 2.65 -1.06
C ASP A 182 -32.42 1.99 -2.14
N ALA A 183 -31.93 0.76 -1.91
CA ALA A 183 -30.99 0.10 -2.82
C ALA A 183 -31.18 -1.43 -2.90
N PRO A 184 -31.09 -2.03 -4.10
CA PRO A 184 -31.12 -3.47 -4.24
C PRO A 184 -29.86 -4.10 -3.61
N GLY A 185 -30.06 -5.28 -3.03
CA GLY A 185 -28.95 -6.11 -2.55
C GLY A 185 -28.09 -6.58 -3.71
N GLY A 186 -27.03 -7.31 -3.41
CA GLY A 186 -26.19 -7.88 -4.45
C GLY A 186 -24.99 -8.62 -3.90
N GLU A 187 -24.17 -9.07 -4.83
CA GLU A 187 -22.91 -9.68 -4.52
C GLU A 187 -21.81 -9.20 -5.45
N SER A 188 -20.60 -9.22 -4.92
CA SER A 188 -19.37 -8.92 -5.61
C SER A 188 -18.40 -10.07 -5.36
N ARG A 189 -18.04 -10.80 -6.41
CA ARG A 189 -17.07 -11.90 -6.36
C ARG A 189 -15.73 -11.40 -6.87
N LEU A 190 -14.68 -11.55 -6.08
CA LEU A 190 -13.33 -11.10 -6.40
C LEU A 190 -12.44 -12.32 -6.58
N ARG A 191 -11.83 -12.48 -7.75
CA ARG A 191 -10.74 -13.43 -7.98
C ARG A 191 -9.42 -12.73 -7.72
N VAL A 192 -8.60 -13.29 -6.84
CA VAL A 192 -7.34 -12.69 -6.39
C VAL A 192 -6.18 -13.60 -6.75
N GLN A 193 -5.17 -13.05 -7.42
CA GLN A 193 -3.93 -13.76 -7.73
C GLN A 193 -2.74 -12.89 -7.37
N HIS A 194 -1.77 -13.47 -6.67
CA HIS A 194 -0.55 -12.78 -6.24
C HIS A 194 -0.83 -11.45 -5.50
N GLY A 195 -1.89 -11.39 -4.70
CA GLY A 195 -2.27 -10.20 -3.94
C GLY A 195 -2.99 -9.11 -4.75
N TRP A 196 -3.36 -9.39 -6.00
CA TRP A 196 -4.08 -8.46 -6.87
C TRP A 196 -5.46 -9.00 -7.24
N ILE A 197 -6.46 -8.13 -7.30
CA ILE A 197 -7.75 -8.45 -7.90
C ILE A 197 -7.54 -8.55 -9.41
N VAL A 198 -7.61 -9.76 -9.96
CA VAL A 198 -7.44 -9.99 -11.40
C VAL A 198 -8.77 -10.01 -12.14
N GLU A 199 -9.86 -10.34 -11.44
CA GLU A 199 -11.19 -10.35 -12.01
C GLU A 199 -12.25 -10.13 -10.93
N GLN A 200 -13.31 -9.44 -11.28
CA GLN A 200 -14.43 -9.20 -10.38
C GLN A 200 -15.77 -9.25 -11.11
N TRP A 201 -16.78 -9.81 -10.47
CA TRP A 201 -18.16 -9.81 -10.94
C TRP A 201 -19.04 -9.10 -9.93
N ILE A 202 -19.80 -8.10 -10.36
CA ILE A 202 -20.79 -7.41 -9.53
C ILE A 202 -22.18 -7.77 -10.07
N VAL A 203 -22.95 -8.48 -9.25
CA VAL A 203 -24.26 -9.02 -9.60
C VAL A 203 -25.30 -8.46 -8.63
N PRO A 204 -26.29 -7.67 -9.09
CA PRO A 204 -27.39 -7.24 -8.24
C PRO A 204 -28.31 -8.43 -7.91
N SER A 205 -28.82 -8.45 -6.68
CA SER A 205 -29.84 -9.38 -6.22
C SER A 205 -31.14 -9.07 -6.97
N GLY A 206 -31.60 -9.98 -7.82
CA GLY A 206 -32.86 -9.82 -8.57
C GLY A 206 -32.75 -9.88 -10.10
N THR A 207 -31.65 -10.41 -10.65
CA THR A 207 -31.58 -10.76 -12.08
C THR A 207 -31.83 -12.26 -12.25
N GLU A 208 -33.09 -12.67 -12.24
CA GLU A 208 -33.58 -13.88 -12.94
C GLU A 208 -34.37 -13.46 -14.18
#